data_AF-A0A9E1L9D1-F1
#
_entry.id   AF-A0A9E1L9D1-F1
#
_cell.length_a   1.000
_cell.length_b   1.000
_cell.length_c   1.000
_cell.angle_alpha   90.00
_cell.angle_beta   90.00
_cell.angle_gamma   90.00
#
_symmetry.space_group_name_H-M   'P 1'
#
loop_
_entity.id
_entity.type
_entity.pdbx_description
1 polymer ?
#
loop_
_entity_poly.entity_id
_entity_poly.type
_entity_poly.pdbx_seq_one_letter_code
_entity_poly.pdbx_strand_id
1 'polypeptide(L)'
;MSSLNKSSLLTLLLSYFPITILFLSVFNEFDFNYLENKYHSFNFVHILIFYWTLRNPNHFGYISIFLAGLINDVVLGIPMGISSFCYLLICSVTAYVR
;
A
#
# COMPACT_ATOMS: atom_id res chain seq x y z
N MET A 1 27.71 -28.32 0.02
CA MET A 1 26.55 -27.68 0.65
C MET A 1 26.75 -26.19 0.57
N SER A 2 26.04 -25.54 -0.34
CA SER A 2 26.20 -24.12 -0.67
C SER A 2 25.86 -23.25 0.54
N SER A 3 26.86 -22.53 1.04
CA SER A 3 26.68 -21.43 1.96
C SER A 3 25.95 -20.30 1.24
N LEU A 4 24.62 -20.39 1.21
CA LEU A 4 23.76 -19.31 0.72
C LEU A 4 24.07 -18.07 1.56
N ASN A 5 24.53 -17.04 0.86
CA ASN A 5 24.85 -15.72 1.36
C ASN A 5 23.63 -15.14 2.10
N LYS A 6 23.50 -15.42 3.41
CA LYS A 6 22.30 -15.15 4.20
C LYS A 6 22.00 -13.65 4.29
N SER A 7 23.02 -12.80 4.13
CA SER A 7 22.89 -11.34 4.10
C SER A 7 22.19 -10.83 2.83
N SER A 8 22.45 -11.42 1.65
CA SER A 8 21.84 -10.95 0.39
C SER A 8 20.37 -11.32 0.27
N LEU A 9 19.95 -12.45 0.83
CA LEU A 9 18.54 -12.85 0.84
C LEU A 9 17.71 -11.94 1.75
N LEU A 10 18.22 -11.55 2.92
CA LEU A 10 17.52 -10.68 3.87
C LEU A 10 17.33 -9.26 3.31
N THR A 11 18.35 -8.69 2.65
CA THR A 11 18.21 -7.36 2.01
C THR A 11 17.22 -7.38 0.86
N LEU A 12 17.17 -8.48 0.09
CA LEU A 12 16.20 -8.65 -0.99
C LEU A 12 14.77 -8.72 -0.41
N LEU A 13 14.56 -9.50 0.65
CA LEU A 13 13.26 -9.62 1.33
C LEU A 13 12.79 -8.29 1.94
N LEU A 14 13.70 -7.51 2.55
CA LEU A 14 13.38 -6.17 3.07
C LEU A 14 12.98 -5.18 1.97
N SER A 15 13.57 -5.30 0.78
CA SER A 15 13.25 -4.41 -0.36
C SER A 15 11.82 -4.59 -0.87
N TYR A 16 11.30 -5.84 -0.84
CA TYR A 16 9.94 -6.17 -1.27
C TYR A 16 8.89 -6.05 -0.16
N PHE A 17 9.31 -5.97 1.10
CA PHE A 17 8.46 -5.74 2.27
C PHE A 17 7.39 -4.63 2.09
N PRO A 18 7.72 -3.43 1.56
CA PRO A 18 6.73 -2.39 1.30
C PRO A 18 5.56 -2.83 0.42
N ILE A 19 5.84 -3.55 -0.66
CA ILE A 19 4.81 -3.98 -1.61
C ILE A 19 3.97 -5.10 -1.01
N THR A 20 4.61 -6.07 -0.33
CA THR A 20 3.90 -7.20 0.26
C THR A 20 2.93 -6.76 1.36
N ILE A 21 3.31 -5.80 2.20
CA ILE A 21 2.43 -5.29 3.25
C ILE A 21 1.25 -4.49 2.68
N LEU A 22 1.43 -3.82 1.53
CA LEU A 22 0.34 -3.13 0.85
C LEU A 22 -0.72 -4.10 0.32
N PHE A 23 -0.31 -5.14 -0.40
CA PHE A 23 -1.26 -6.14 -0.88
C PHE A 23 -1.93 -6.88 0.28
N LEU A 24 -1.19 -7.23 1.33
CA LEU A 24 -1.77 -7.88 2.51
C LEU A 24 -2.85 -7.01 3.18
N SER A 25 -2.65 -5.69 3.20
CA SER A 25 -3.62 -4.74 3.74
C SER A 25 -4.89 -4.66 2.90
N VAL A 26 -4.74 -4.64 1.58
CA VAL A 26 -5.88 -4.57 0.64
C VAL A 26 -6.75 -5.83 0.70
N PHE A 27 -6.15 -7.01 0.89
CA PHE A 27 -6.90 -8.26 1.00
C PHE A 27 -7.70 -8.43 2.29
N ASN A 28 -7.30 -7.77 3.39
CA ASN A 28 -7.91 -7.97 4.71
C ASN A 28 -8.92 -6.89 5.10
N GLU A 29 -9.20 -5.90 4.25
CA GLU A 29 -10.01 -4.73 4.63
C GLU A 29 -9.56 -4.13 5.98
N PHE A 30 -8.24 -3.87 6.12
CA PHE A 30 -7.73 -3.23 7.33
C PHE A 30 -8.24 -1.79 7.44
N ASP A 31 -9.41 -1.63 8.02
CA ASP A 31 -9.99 -0.35 8.41
C ASP A 31 -10.10 -0.30 9.94
N PHE A 32 -9.56 0.76 10.56
CA PHE A 32 -9.64 0.94 12.02
C PHE A 32 -11.04 1.36 12.50
N ASN A 33 -12.08 1.11 11.71
CA ASN A 33 -13.48 1.41 12.02
C ASN A 33 -14.05 0.59 13.20
N TYR A 34 -13.32 -0.41 13.70
CA TYR A 34 -13.69 -1.20 14.88
C TYR A 34 -13.37 -0.51 16.22
N LEU A 35 -12.56 0.56 16.23
CA LEU A 35 -12.47 1.42 17.41
C LEU A 35 -13.70 2.34 17.41
N GLU A 36 -14.56 2.23 18.43
CA GLU A 36 -15.83 2.96 18.66
C GLU A 36 -15.78 4.51 18.65
N ASN A 37 -14.74 5.13 18.07
CA ASN A 37 -14.70 6.57 17.85
C ASN A 37 -15.49 6.93 16.58
N LYS A 38 -16.75 7.32 16.75
CA LYS A 38 -17.74 7.75 15.74
C LYS A 38 -17.27 8.74 14.65
N TYR A 39 -16.10 9.36 14.78
CA TYR A 39 -15.65 10.45 13.91
C TYR A 39 -14.32 10.18 13.20
N HIS A 40 -13.71 9.00 13.35
CA HIS A 40 -12.38 8.75 12.77
C HIS A 40 -12.33 7.44 11.98
N SER A 41 -12.81 7.49 10.74
CA SER A 41 -12.66 6.39 9.78
C SER A 41 -11.24 6.41 9.20
N PHE A 42 -10.31 5.71 9.86
CA PHE A 42 -8.92 5.61 9.42
C PHE A 42 -8.76 4.41 8.49
N ASN A 43 -8.56 4.67 7.20
CA ASN A 43 -8.24 3.63 6.22
C ASN A 43 -6.72 3.40 6.20
N PHE A 44 -6.31 2.19 6.60
CA PHE A 44 -4.89 1.87 6.75
C PHE A 44 -4.14 1.86 5.41
N VAL A 45 -4.78 1.43 4.33
CA VAL A 45 -4.18 1.37 2.98
C VAL A 45 -3.76 2.75 2.51
N HIS A 46 -4.62 3.77 2.71
CA HIS A 46 -4.32 5.15 2.33
C HIS A 46 -3.07 5.69 3.02
N ILE A 47 -2.93 5.42 4.33
CA ILE A 47 -1.80 5.86 5.14
C ILE A 47 -0.52 5.17 4.69
N LEU A 48 -0.60 3.88 4.39
CA LEU A 48 0.53 3.10 3.94
C LEU A 48 1.06 3.62 2.59
N ILE A 49 0.17 3.93 1.65
CA ILE A 49 0.52 4.53 0.36
C ILE A 49 1.17 5.89 0.58
N PHE A 50 0.57 6.75 1.39
CA PHE A 50 1.10 8.08 1.69
C PHE A 50 2.51 8.00 2.31
N TYR A 51 2.69 7.17 3.33
CA TYR A 51 3.95 7.04 4.05
C TYR A 51 5.09 6.52 3.17
N TRP A 52 4.83 5.49 2.35
CA TRP A 52 5.86 4.90 1.49
C TRP A 52 6.16 5.72 0.24
N THR A 53 5.17 6.40 -0.33
CA THR A 53 5.43 7.33 -1.43
C THR A 53 6.22 8.55 -0.98
N LEU A 54 6.09 8.99 0.27
CA LEU A 54 6.92 10.05 0.83
C LEU A 54 8.34 9.56 1.15
N ARG A 55 8.48 8.40 1.81
CA ARG A 55 9.79 7.93 2.28
C ARG A 55 10.69 7.40 1.16
N ASN A 56 10.16 6.60 0.22
CA ASN A 56 10.94 5.91 -0.80
C ASN A 56 10.09 5.57 -2.04
N PRO A 57 9.93 6.48 -3.01
CA PRO A 57 9.08 6.27 -4.18
C PRO A 57 9.53 5.13 -5.10
N ASN A 58 10.84 4.82 -5.13
CA ASN A 58 11.39 3.80 -6.04
C ASN A 58 10.90 2.39 -5.74
N HIS A 59 10.44 2.11 -4.51
CA HIS A 59 9.90 0.80 -4.13
C HIS A 59 8.40 0.68 -4.44
N PHE A 60 7.71 1.78 -4.79
CA PHE A 60 6.29 1.80 -5.12
C PHE A 60 6.08 2.26 -6.56
N GLY A 61 5.87 1.31 -7.47
CA GLY A 61 5.46 1.65 -8.83
C GLY A 61 4.03 2.20 -8.84
N TYR A 62 3.76 3.24 -9.62
CA TYR A 62 2.39 3.73 -9.83
C TYR A 62 1.44 2.62 -10.33
N ILE A 63 1.97 1.66 -11.11
CA ILE A 63 1.23 0.50 -11.60
C ILE A 63 0.83 -0.45 -10.45
N SER A 64 1.72 -0.69 -9.48
CA SER A 64 1.39 -1.57 -8.35
C SER A 64 0.32 -0.94 -7.44
N ILE A 65 0.34 0.39 -7.29
CA ILE A 65 -0.66 1.15 -6.54
C ILE A 65 -2.02 1.13 -7.26
N PHE A 66 -2.00 1.30 -8.59
CA PHE A 66 -3.20 1.19 -9.41
C PHE A 66 -3.84 -0.20 -9.31
N LEU A 67 -3.03 -1.27 -9.42
CA LEU A 67 -3.51 -2.64 -9.30
C LEU A 67 -4.05 -2.93 -7.90
N ALA A 68 -3.39 -2.42 -6.87
CA ALA A 68 -3.88 -2.54 -5.50
C ALA A 68 -5.23 -1.83 -5.28
N GLY A 69 -5.46 -0.68 -5.92
CA GLY A 69 -6.78 -0.04 -5.92
C GLY A 69 -7.86 -0.91 -6.58
N LEU A 70 -7.57 -1.52 -7.74
CA LEU A 70 -8.53 -2.43 -8.37
C LEU A 70 -8.91 -3.62 -7.47
N ILE A 71 -7.93 -4.23 -6.80
CA ILE A 71 -8.21 -5.32 -5.85
C ILE A 71 -9.02 -4.80 -4.67
N ASN A 72 -8.70 -3.61 -4.15
CA ASN A 72 -9.43 -3.00 -3.06
C ASN A 72 -10.91 -2.73 -3.40
N ASP A 73 -11.19 -2.28 -4.63
CA ASP A 73 -12.59 -2.11 -5.11
C ASP A 73 -13.33 -3.45 -5.21
N VAL A 74 -12.66 -4.52 -5.64
CA VAL A 74 -13.23 -5.88 -5.70
C VAL A 74 -13.52 -6.43 -4.31
N VAL A 75 -12.64 -6.17 -3.35
CA VAL A 75 -12.80 -6.63 -1.96
C VAL A 75 -13.95 -5.88 -1.28
N LEU A 76 -13.98 -4.55 -1.38
CA LEU A 76 -15.01 -3.71 -0.76
C LEU A 76 -16.39 -3.73 -1.47
N GLY A 77 -16.47 -4.32 -2.68
CA GLY A 77 -17.70 -4.32 -3.48
C GLY A 77 -18.08 -2.95 -4.07
N ILE A 78 -17.10 -2.06 -4.24
CA ILE A 78 -17.24 -0.70 -4.78
C ILE A 78 -17.05 -0.75 -6.31
N PRO A 79 -17.59 0.20 -7.11
CA PRO A 79 -17.29 0.25 -8.53
C PRO A 79 -15.79 0.27 -8.81
N MET A 80 -15.35 -0.58 -9.75
CA MET A 80 -13.94 -0.68 -10.12
C MET A 80 -13.39 0.67 -10.59
N GLY A 81 -12.24 1.07 -10.04
CA GLY A 81 -11.48 2.24 -10.44
C GLY A 81 -11.57 3.43 -9.48
N ILE A 82 -12.44 3.38 -8.47
CA ILE A 82 -12.61 4.50 -7.53
C ILE A 82 -11.40 4.58 -6.60
N SER A 83 -11.06 3.49 -5.91
CA SER A 83 -9.91 3.54 -5.00
C SER A 83 -8.59 3.65 -5.74
N SER A 84 -8.47 3.10 -6.96
CA SER A 84 -7.25 3.27 -7.77
C SER A 84 -7.02 4.73 -8.17
N PHE A 85 -8.09 5.47 -8.50
CA PHE A 85 -8.00 6.92 -8.74
C PHE A 85 -7.60 7.69 -7.48
N CYS A 86 -8.22 7.40 -6.33
CA CYS A 86 -7.87 8.02 -5.06
C CYS A 86 -6.41 7.77 -4.66
N TYR A 87 -5.93 6.54 -4.84
CA TYR A 87 -4.55 6.18 -4.52
C TYR A 87 -3.53 6.89 -5.42
N LEU A 88 -3.82 7.02 -6.71
CA LEU A 88 -2.98 7.79 -7.63
C LEU A 88 -2.99 9.28 -7.32
N LEU A 89 -4.14 9.85 -6.93
CA LEU A 89 -4.21 11.23 -6.46
C LEU A 89 -3.33 11.46 -5.23
N ILE A 90 -3.37 10.56 -4.25
CA ILE A 90 -2.49 10.64 -3.07
C ILE A 90 -1.03 10.60 -3.50
N CYS A 91 -0.67 9.72 -4.43
CA CYS A 91 0.70 9.67 -4.96
C CYS A 91 1.10 10.97 -5.67
N SER A 92 0.19 11.61 -6.39
CA SER A 92 0.44 12.89 -7.04
C SER A 92 0.66 14.00 -6.01
N VAL A 93 -0.15 14.03 -4.95
CA VAL A 93 0.01 15.01 -3.86
C VAL A 93 1.31 14.77 -3.11
N THR A 94 1.66 13.52 -2.79
CA THR A 94 2.93 13.22 -2.12
C THR A 94 4.15 13.49 -2.99
N ALA A 95 4.05 13.29 -4.31
CA ALA A 95 5.08 13.69 -5.25
C ALA A 95 5.26 15.21 -5.34
N TYR A 96 4.19 15.99 -5.13
CA TYR A 96 4.26 17.44 -5.06
C TYR A 96 4.82 17.95 -3.72
N VAL A 97 4.51 17.27 -2.61
CA VAL A 97 4.96 17.65 -1.25
C VAL A 97 6.44 17.31 -1.02
N ARG A 98 6.98 16.32 -1.72
CA ARG A 98 8.38 15.90 -1.65
C ARG A 98 9.31 16.92 -2.31
#